data_AF-A0AAE0BG27-F1
#
_entry.id   AF-A0AAE0BG27-F1
#
_cell.length_a   1.000
_cell.length_b   1.000
_cell.length_c   1.000
_cell.angle_alpha   90.00
_cell.angle_beta   90.00
_cell.angle_gamma   90.00
#
_symmetry.space_group_name_H-M   'P 1'
#
loop_
_entity.id
_entity.type
_entity.pdbx_description
1 polymer ?
#
loop_
_entity_poly.entity_id
_entity_poly.type
_entity_poly.pdbx_seq_one_letter_code
_entity_poly.pdbx_strand_id
1 'polypeptide(L)'
;MATSAPVDALQPGNVRRMASYNVVVTSPSFRVLDIALPLLTAERELTCAHVPLQYVFDAHPARRSWLWRLAAAKRMSILVLCKQKGPLGRRNVWLIIADTANTLQGRLKPQAVACAMAF
;
A
#
# COMPACT_ATOMS: atom_id res chain seq x y z
N MET A 1 -6.15 28.62 -2.78
CA MET A 1 -5.71 27.39 -2.09
C MET A 1 -5.58 26.28 -3.13
N ALA A 2 -4.35 25.82 -3.42
CA ALA A 2 -4.16 24.71 -4.34
C ALA A 2 -4.73 23.43 -3.70
N THR A 3 -5.81 22.90 -4.25
CA THR A 3 -6.31 21.57 -3.92
C THR A 3 -5.26 20.59 -4.41
N SER A 4 -4.47 20.03 -3.49
CA SER A 4 -3.57 18.93 -3.83
C SER A 4 -4.42 17.82 -4.43
N ALA A 5 -4.26 17.56 -5.73
CA ALA A 5 -5.01 16.52 -6.43
C ALA A 5 -4.94 15.21 -5.62
N PRO A 6 -6.04 14.44 -5.53
CA PRO A 6 -6.01 13.17 -4.84
C PRO A 6 -4.90 12.32 -5.46
N VAL A 7 -3.89 12.00 -4.66
CA VAL A 7 -2.84 11.06 -5.07
C VAL A 7 -3.59 9.73 -5.19
N ASP A 8 -3.64 9.15 -6.38
CA ASP A 8 -4.21 7.83 -6.64
C ASP A 8 -3.15 7.05 -7.40
N ALA A 9 -2.89 5.82 -6.98
CA ALA A 9 -1.89 4.95 -7.62
C ALA A 9 -2.21 4.72 -9.11
N LEU A 10 -3.49 4.82 -9.48
CA LEU A 10 -3.98 4.69 -10.86
C LEU A 10 -3.89 5.99 -11.68
N GLN A 11 -3.42 7.10 -11.11
CA GLN A 11 -3.20 8.31 -11.91
C GLN A 11 -2.17 8.03 -13.02
N PRO A 12 -2.40 8.49 -14.26
CA PRO A 12 -1.52 8.17 -15.39
C PRO A 12 -0.04 8.49 -15.15
N GLY A 13 0.26 9.56 -14.40
CA GLY A 13 1.63 9.93 -14.03
C GLY A 13 2.30 8.92 -13.07
N ASN A 14 1.54 8.31 -12.16
CA ASN A 14 2.05 7.28 -11.25
C ASN A 14 2.25 5.96 -11.98
N VAL A 15 1.31 5.58 -12.85
CA VAL A 15 1.43 4.38 -13.71
C VAL A 15 2.68 4.45 -14.59
N ARG A 16 2.95 5.60 -15.24
CA ARG A 16 4.17 5.80 -16.04
C ARG A 16 5.47 5.65 -15.24
N ARG A 17 5.49 6.09 -13.98
CA ARG A 17 6.64 5.93 -13.08
C ARG A 17 6.87 4.48 -12.66
N MET A 18 5.80 3.68 -12.66
CA MET A 18 5.85 2.26 -12.32
C MET A 18 6.06 1.34 -13.54
N ALA A 19 6.02 1.88 -14.77
CA ALA A 19 6.05 1.10 -16.01
C ALA A 19 7.34 0.28 -16.21
N SER A 20 8.44 0.63 -15.51
CA SER A 20 9.69 -0.12 -15.54
C SER A 20 9.72 -1.31 -14.58
N TYR A 21 8.70 -1.49 -13.75
CA TYR A 21 8.61 -2.58 -12.78
C TYR A 21 7.58 -3.62 -13.22
N ASN A 22 7.79 -4.87 -12.84
CA ASN A 22 6.75 -5.88 -12.82
C ASN A 22 5.76 -5.57 -11.68
N VAL A 23 4.86 -4.62 -11.93
CA VAL A 23 3.91 -4.08 -10.95
C VAL A 23 2.53 -4.70 -11.07
N VAL A 24 1.89 -4.95 -9.93
CA VAL A 24 0.45 -5.19 -9.86
C VAL A 24 -0.23 -4.04 -9.13
N VAL A 25 -1.31 -3.52 -9.71
CA VAL A 25 -2.19 -2.55 -9.06
C VAL A 25 -3.56 -3.18 -8.95
N THR A 26 -4.08 -3.37 -7.73
CA THR A 26 -5.30 -4.15 -7.52
C THR A 26 -6.10 -3.70 -6.30
N SER A 27 -7.36 -4.10 -6.25
CA SER A 27 -8.27 -3.91 -5.11
C SER A 27 -8.98 -5.24 -4.80
N PRO A 28 -8.27 -6.25 -4.24
CA PRO A 28 -8.84 -7.57 -4.02
C PRO A 28 -10.00 -7.51 -3.01
N SER A 29 -10.90 -8.49 -3.06
CA SER A 29 -11.92 -8.66 -2.03
C SER A 29 -11.26 -8.81 -0.66
N PHE A 30 -11.81 -8.14 0.35
CA PHE A 30 -11.27 -8.17 1.72
C PHE A 30 -11.12 -9.59 2.26
N ARG A 31 -12.00 -10.52 1.84
CA ARG A 31 -12.01 -11.93 2.28
C ARG A 31 -10.76 -12.71 1.86
N VAL A 32 -10.04 -12.25 0.84
CA VAL A 32 -8.88 -12.96 0.28
C VAL A 32 -7.56 -12.19 0.45
N LEU A 33 -7.56 -11.02 1.09
CA LEU A 33 -6.35 -10.18 1.18
C LEU A 33 -5.18 -10.88 1.88
N ASP A 34 -5.45 -11.71 2.89
CA ASP A 34 -4.43 -12.46 3.62
C ASP A 34 -3.75 -13.56 2.79
N ILE A 35 -4.32 -13.91 1.64
CA ILE A 35 -3.74 -14.87 0.69
C ILE A 35 -3.21 -14.12 -0.54
N ALA A 36 -4.03 -13.23 -1.09
CA ALA A 36 -3.72 -12.49 -2.31
C ALA A 36 -2.48 -11.61 -2.13
N LEU A 37 -2.35 -10.86 -1.03
CA LEU A 37 -1.22 -9.93 -0.89
C LEU A 37 0.12 -10.63 -0.70
N PRO A 38 0.26 -11.67 0.14
CA PRO A 38 1.50 -12.43 0.20
C PRO A 38 1.90 -13.05 -1.14
N LEU A 39 0.95 -13.63 -1.89
CA LEU A 39 1.22 -14.23 -3.19
C LEU A 39 1.66 -13.18 -4.21
N LEU A 40 0.94 -12.06 -4.32
CA LEU A 40 1.29 -10.98 -5.23
C LEU A 40 2.67 -10.38 -4.89
N THR A 41 2.99 -10.26 -3.60
CA THR A 41 4.30 -9.77 -3.13
C THR A 41 5.44 -10.73 -3.43
N ALA A 42 5.16 -12.03 -3.55
CA ALA A 42 6.16 -13.03 -3.92
C ALA A 42 6.47 -13.04 -5.41
N GLU A 43 5.48 -12.72 -6.25
CA GLU A 43 5.56 -12.82 -7.73
C GLU A 43 5.84 -11.48 -8.44
N ARG A 44 5.69 -10.35 -7.74
CA ARG A 44 5.78 -9.00 -8.33
C ARG A 44 6.83 -8.18 -7.60
N GLU A 45 7.56 -7.37 -8.36
CA GLU A 45 8.54 -6.42 -7.82
C GLU A 45 7.85 -5.34 -7.00
N LEU A 46 6.63 -4.95 -7.41
CA LEU A 46 5.84 -3.92 -6.75
C LEU A 46 4.36 -4.32 -6.73
N THR A 47 3.77 -4.33 -5.53
CA THR A 47 2.35 -4.56 -5.30
C THR A 47 1.72 -3.32 -4.72
N CYS A 48 0.80 -2.70 -5.46
CA CYS A 48 -0.03 -1.59 -5.02
C CYS A 48 -1.44 -2.12 -4.79
N ALA A 49 -1.83 -2.28 -3.52
CA ALA A 49 -3.13 -2.82 -3.16
C ALA A 49 -3.99 -1.77 -2.45
N HIS A 50 -5.19 -1.55 -2.97
CA HIS A 50 -6.18 -0.74 -2.30
C HIS A 50 -6.90 -1.60 -1.25
N VAL A 51 -6.74 -1.25 0.02
CA VAL A 51 -7.24 -2.04 1.15
C VAL A 51 -7.98 -1.17 2.16
N PRO A 52 -8.93 -1.73 2.94
CA PRO A 52 -9.51 -1.02 4.08
C PRO A 52 -8.44 -0.65 5.10
N LEU A 53 -8.56 0.51 5.73
CA LEU A 53 -7.65 0.97 6.78
C LEU A 53 -7.52 -0.08 7.91
N GLN A 54 -8.62 -0.74 8.27
CA GLN A 54 -8.64 -1.79 9.28
C GLN A 54 -7.78 -3.00 8.91
N TYR A 55 -7.55 -3.26 7.62
CA TYR A 55 -6.65 -4.33 7.20
C TYR A 55 -5.25 -4.16 7.79
N VAL A 56 -4.80 -2.90 7.86
CA VAL A 56 -3.46 -2.51 8.31
C VAL A 56 -3.43 -2.25 9.82
N PHE A 57 -4.37 -1.46 10.34
CA PHE A 57 -4.32 -0.97 11.73
C PHE A 57 -5.06 -1.85 12.74
N ASP A 58 -5.98 -2.71 12.29
CA ASP A 58 -6.72 -3.66 13.13
C ASP A 58 -6.46 -5.09 12.62
N ALA A 59 -5.17 -5.41 12.50
CA ALA A 59 -4.70 -6.66 11.92
C ALA A 59 -4.68 -7.80 12.95
N HIS A 60 -5.17 -8.98 12.53
CA HIS A 60 -4.94 -10.26 13.22
C HIS A 60 -3.43 -10.47 13.47
N PRO A 61 -2.99 -11.12 14.58
CA PRO A 61 -1.57 -11.22 14.94
C PRO A 61 -0.64 -11.71 13.82
N ALA A 62 -1.06 -12.71 13.04
CA ALA A 62 -0.29 -13.23 11.91
C ALA A 62 -0.07 -12.16 10.81
N ARG A 63 -1.14 -11.45 10.42
CA ARG A 63 -1.08 -10.35 9.45
C ARG A 63 -0.22 -9.21 9.98
N ARG A 64 -0.37 -8.86 11.25
CA ARG A 64 0.41 -7.82 11.91
C ARG A 64 1.90 -8.14 11.87
N SER A 65 2.29 -9.37 12.20
CA SER A 65 3.68 -9.84 12.11
C SER A 65 4.22 -9.75 10.68
N TRP A 66 3.44 -10.14 9.69
CA TRP A 66 3.84 -10.03 8.28
C TRP A 66 4.04 -8.57 7.83
N LEU A 67 3.08 -7.68 8.12
CA LEU A 67 3.18 -6.25 7.82
C LEU A 67 4.37 -5.61 8.52
N TRP A 68 4.60 -5.96 9.79
CA TRP A 68 5.73 -5.45 10.57
C TRP A 68 7.08 -5.86 9.98
N ARG A 69 7.23 -7.13 9.53
CA ARG A 69 8.46 -7.58 8.85
C ARG A 69 8.72 -6.80 7.57
N LEU A 70 7.68 -6.53 6.77
CA LEU A 70 7.83 -5.72 5.55
C LEU A 70 8.21 -4.27 5.89
N ALA A 71 7.60 -3.68 6.92
CA ALA A 71 7.93 -2.33 7.38
C ALA A 71 9.39 -2.23 7.87
N ALA A 72 9.81 -3.16 8.73
CA ALA A 72 11.17 -3.24 9.26
C ALA A 72 12.21 -3.41 8.15
N ALA A 73 11.88 -4.18 7.10
CA ALA A 73 12.71 -4.35 5.92
C ALA A 73 12.67 -3.15 4.94
N LYS A 74 11.96 -2.06 5.27
CA LYS A 74 11.73 -0.90 4.38
C LYS A 74 11.13 -1.29 3.02
N ARG A 75 10.33 -2.36 3.00
CA ARG A 75 9.65 -2.93 1.82
C ARG A 75 8.17 -2.55 1.74
N MET A 76 7.68 -1.73 2.66
CA MET A 76 6.28 -1.33 2.73
C MET A 76 6.14 0.17 2.88
N SER A 77 5.16 0.75 2.19
CA SER A 77 4.70 2.12 2.35
C SER A 77 3.18 2.16 2.35
N ILE A 78 2.60 3.08 3.11
CA ILE A 78 1.15 3.27 3.18
C ILE A 78 0.85 4.67 2.67
N LEU A 79 0.06 4.76 1.60
CA LEU A 79 -0.49 6.01 1.12
C LEU A 79 -1.95 6.12 1.60
N VAL A 80 -2.19 7.08 2.48
CA VAL A 80 -3.54 7.39 2.97
C VAL A 80 -4.16 8.40 2.01
N LEU A 81 -4.94 7.92 1.06
CA LEU A 81 -5.43 8.72 -0.08
C LEU A 81 -6.87 9.21 0.12
N CYS A 82 -7.67 8.50 0.91
CA CYS A 82 -9.08 8.81 1.09
C CYS A 82 -9.30 9.68 2.35
N LYS A 83 -9.33 11.01 2.18
CA LYS A 83 -9.89 11.92 3.22
C LYS A 83 -11.38 11.62 3.47
N GLN A 84 -12.07 11.14 2.44
CA GLN A 84 -13.49 10.78 2.48
C GLN A 84 -13.67 9.30 2.84
N LYS A 85 -14.67 9.01 3.66
CA LYS A 85 -15.13 7.64 3.92
C LYS A 85 -15.83 7.13 2.66
N GLY A 86 -15.57 5.88 2.25
CA GLY A 86 -16.33 5.24 1.17
C GLY A 86 -17.80 5.01 1.56
N PRO A 87 -18.62 4.44 0.65
CA PRO A 87 -20.07 4.25 0.86
C PRO A 87 -20.42 3.47 2.14
N LEU A 88 -19.51 2.61 2.60
CA LEU A 88 -19.65 1.82 3.83
C LEU A 88 -19.06 2.50 5.08
N GLY A 89 -18.75 3.79 5.03
CA GLY A 89 -18.17 4.53 6.16
C GLY A 89 -16.70 4.21 6.46
N ARG A 90 -16.05 3.37 5.64
CA ARG A 90 -14.67 2.92 5.84
C ARG A 90 -13.69 3.81 5.07
N ARG A 91 -12.52 4.05 5.68
CA ARG A 91 -11.38 4.66 4.99
C ARG A 91 -10.59 3.55 4.31
N ASN A 92 -10.12 3.81 3.11
CA ASN A 92 -9.22 2.91 2.39
C ASN A 92 -7.85 3.58 2.26
N VAL A 93 -6.84 2.74 2.11
CA VAL A 93 -5.45 3.14 1.90
C VAL A 93 -4.89 2.35 0.74
N TRP A 94 -3.87 2.90 0.11
CA TRP A 94 -3.02 2.15 -0.79
C TRP A 94 -1.85 1.60 0.00
N LEU A 95 -1.77 0.28 0.08
CA LEU A 95 -0.64 -0.45 0.62
C LEU A 95 0.31 -0.75 -0.54
N ILE A 96 1.51 -0.18 -0.48
CA ILE A 96 2.56 -0.39 -1.48
C ILE A 96 3.60 -1.31 -0.86
N ILE A 97 3.80 -2.47 -1.47
CA ILE A 97 4.75 -3.48 -1.01
C ILE A 97 5.73 -3.76 -2.14
N ALA A 98 7.02 -3.72 -1.82
CA ALA A 98 8.09 -4.05 -2.75
C ALA A 98 8.74 -5.40 -2.41
N ASP A 99 9.35 -5.99 -3.42
CA ASP A 99 10.23 -7.15 -3.29
C ASP A 99 11.51 -6.84 -2.48
N THR A 100 12.04 -5.63 -2.61
CA THR A 100 13.26 -5.16 -1.93
C THR A 100 13.13 -3.72 -1.42
N ALA A 101 14.00 -3.33 -0.50
CA ALA A 101 14.02 -1.97 0.05
C ALA A 101 14.36 -0.90 -0.99
N ASN A 102 15.19 -1.26 -1.98
CA ASN A 102 15.70 -0.32 -2.98
C ASN A 102 14.60 0.12 -3.95
N THR A 103 13.66 -0.77 -4.24
CA THR A 103 12.51 -0.52 -5.13
C THR A 103 11.68 0.69 -4.64
N LEU A 104 11.54 0.88 -3.32
CA LEU A 104 10.83 2.03 -2.76
C LEU A 104 11.69 3.30 -2.67
N GLN A 105 13.00 3.18 -2.44
CA GLN A 105 13.91 4.33 -2.27
C GLN A 105 14.15 5.09 -3.58
N GLY A 106 13.96 4.46 -4.73
CA GLY A 106 14.34 5.05 -6.02
C GLY A 106 13.43 6.14 -6.58
N ARG A 107 12.09 6.01 -6.51
CA ARG A 107 11.19 6.80 -7.39
C ARG A 107 9.78 7.09 -6.88
N LEU A 108 9.32 6.42 -5.84
CA LEU A 108 8.08 6.75 -5.16
C LEU A 108 8.45 7.57 -3.93
N LYS A 109 8.49 8.91 -4.04
CA LYS A 109 8.64 9.76 -2.85
C LYS A 109 7.52 9.35 -1.89
N PRO A 110 7.83 8.67 -0.77
CA PRO A 110 6.80 8.34 0.18
C PRO A 110 6.29 9.69 0.66
N GLN A 111 5.00 9.98 0.47
CA GLN A 111 4.36 10.80 1.48
C GLN A 111 4.34 9.89 2.70
N ALA A 112 5.45 9.94 3.44
CA ALA A 112 5.66 9.13 4.61
C ALA A 112 4.55 9.49 5.58
N VAL A 113 3.49 8.68 5.59
CA VAL A 113 2.86 8.41 6.87
C VAL A 113 3.93 7.64 7.60
N ALA A 114 4.75 8.38 8.36
CA ALA A 114 5.52 7.82 9.45
C ALA A 114 4.55 6.87 10.13
N CYS A 115 4.82 5.57 10.00
CA CYS A 115 4.05 4.56 10.67
C CYS A 115 4.38 4.79 12.14
N ALA A 116 3.64 5.69 12.78
CA ALA A 116 3.48 5.71 14.22
C ALA A 116 2.70 4.43 14.56
N MET A 117 3.35 3.29 14.39
CA MET A 117 3.13 2.13 15.25
C MET A 117 3.91 2.41 16.54
N ALA A 118 3.54 3.51 17.21
CA ALA A 118 3.76 3.60 18.64
C ALA A 118 2.70 2.68 19.24
N PHE A 119 3.18 1.64 19.94
CA PHE A 119 2.37 0.87 20.85
C PHE A 119 1.75 1.77 21.92
#